data_AF-A0A1I3TYB5-F1
#
_entry.id   AF-A0A1I3TYB5-F1
#
_cell.length_a   1.000
_cell.length_b   1.000
_cell.length_c   1.000
_cell.angle_alpha   90.00
_cell.angle_beta   90.00
_cell.angle_gamma   90.00
#
_symmetry.space_group_name_H-M   'P 1'
#
loop_
_entity.id
_entity.type
_entity.pdbx_description
1 polymer ?
#
loop_
_entity_poly.entity_id
_entity_poly.type
_entity_poly.pdbx_seq_one_letter_code
_entity_poly.pdbx_strand_id
1 'polypeptide(L)'
;MAHGLTMAIGEIGDNRGLAEAPPGLPGASPKQACRTPAMPAMAQPAARPDVVTVTDSRTLADRIEDLLPQTQCTKCGYDGCRPYAEAIAQGTANYNQCPPGGAEGVARLATLLGKRVIPINPVNGVERPRPVAVIEESLCIGCTLCAQACPVDAIVGAAKQMHTVVASLCTGCDLCVPPCPVDCIDMLPVTGERTGWDAWTQQQADDARAHHDQHMARLAREREAAEARAAARRNASSAAAHAAADASGTATTAPAGTTSPATPSPDDAEARKRATIQAALDRARKKKEELAAQGQAPKNIASVSPEVQAQIDAAEARRRRLGIASDGDAPSTDGDAAGNPSDLPPTKR
;
A
#
# COMPACT_ATOMS: atom_id res chain seq x y z
N MET A 1 44.61 12.81 -46.73
CA MET A 1 46.03 12.86 -46.31
C MET A 1 46.03 12.49 -44.83
N ALA A 2 45.99 11.22 -44.43
CA ALA A 2 46.93 10.11 -44.62
C ALA A 2 48.32 10.41 -44.04
N HIS A 3 48.79 9.44 -43.22
CA HIS A 3 50.07 9.31 -42.48
C HIS A 3 49.92 9.72 -41.00
N GLY A 4 49.98 8.84 -40.00
CA GLY A 4 50.51 7.47 -39.93
C GLY A 4 51.70 7.47 -38.97
N LEU A 5 51.59 6.78 -37.83
CA LEU A 5 52.70 5.99 -37.31
C LEU A 5 52.17 4.89 -36.38
N THR A 6 52.69 3.69 -36.64
CA THR A 6 52.38 2.39 -36.08
C THR A 6 53.67 1.83 -35.47
N MET A 7 53.54 0.77 -34.66
CA MET A 7 54.58 -0.13 -34.09
C MET A 7 55.05 0.24 -32.67
N ALA A 8 55.25 -0.68 -31.71
CA ALA A 8 55.40 -2.14 -31.75
C ALA A 8 55.10 -2.75 -30.34
N ILE A 9 54.39 -3.89 -30.23
CA ILE A 9 54.84 -5.31 -30.09
C ILE A 9 55.25 -5.74 -28.64
N GLY A 10 54.69 -6.89 -28.20
CA GLY A 10 55.10 -7.70 -27.05
C GLY A 10 53.91 -8.44 -26.42
N GLU A 11 53.31 -9.43 -27.09
CA GLU A 11 53.58 -10.88 -26.93
C GLU A 11 53.38 -11.45 -25.52
N ILE A 12 52.35 -12.32 -25.38
CA ILE A 12 52.16 -13.54 -24.56
C ILE A 12 50.70 -13.93 -24.89
N GLY A 13 50.31 -15.10 -25.34
CA GLY A 13 50.93 -16.41 -25.53
C GLY A 13 49.75 -17.36 -25.74
N ASP A 14 49.85 -18.20 -26.75
CA ASP A 14 48.81 -19.04 -27.36
C ASP A 14 47.97 -19.91 -26.42
N ASN A 15 46.68 -20.08 -26.75
CA ASN A 15 46.13 -21.44 -26.83
C ASN A 15 44.89 -21.49 -27.75
N ARG A 16 45.07 -21.96 -28.98
CA ARG A 16 43.98 -22.35 -29.88
C ARG A 16 44.21 -23.78 -30.36
N GLY A 17 43.32 -24.65 -29.90
CA GLY A 17 42.60 -25.63 -30.73
C GLY A 17 43.37 -26.79 -31.32
N LEU A 18 42.91 -28.00 -31.03
CA LEU A 18 42.88 -29.08 -32.01
C LEU A 18 41.59 -29.89 -31.84
N ALA A 19 40.78 -29.89 -32.89
CA ALA A 19 39.76 -30.88 -33.19
C ALA A 19 40.43 -32.14 -33.75
N GLU A 20 39.73 -33.29 -33.67
CA GLU A 20 39.56 -34.34 -34.70
C GLU A 20 39.40 -35.75 -34.10
N ALA A 21 38.29 -36.40 -34.45
CA ALA A 21 38.13 -37.87 -34.54
C ALA A 21 38.68 -38.34 -35.89
N PRO A 22 39.13 -39.61 -36.13
CA PRO A 22 38.26 -40.81 -36.35
C PRO A 22 39.05 -42.15 -36.13
N PRO A 23 38.88 -43.31 -36.85
CA PRO A 23 37.73 -44.06 -37.42
C PRO A 23 37.61 -45.50 -36.84
N GLY A 24 36.65 -46.33 -37.33
CA GLY A 24 36.31 -47.66 -36.78
C GLY A 24 36.68 -48.93 -37.58
N LEU A 25 36.21 -50.06 -37.01
CA LEU A 25 36.03 -51.46 -37.51
C LEU A 25 37.29 -52.37 -37.61
N PRO A 26 37.19 -53.74 -37.60
CA PRO A 26 36.02 -54.63 -37.76
C PRO A 26 35.89 -55.78 -36.72
N GLY A 27 34.81 -56.57 -36.86
CA GLY A 27 34.34 -57.55 -35.86
C GLY A 27 34.82 -58.99 -35.98
N ALA A 28 34.34 -59.82 -35.03
CA ALA A 28 34.24 -61.27 -35.12
C ALA A 28 33.28 -61.81 -34.02
N SER A 29 32.13 -62.32 -34.45
CA SER A 29 31.41 -63.45 -33.82
C SER A 29 31.84 -64.71 -34.60
N PRO A 30 31.73 -65.98 -34.11
CA PRO A 30 30.46 -66.51 -33.56
C PRO A 30 30.54 -67.72 -32.57
N LYS A 31 29.33 -68.18 -32.18
CA LYS A 31 28.91 -69.52 -31.68
C LYS A 31 29.11 -69.80 -30.20
N GLN A 32 28.23 -70.51 -29.48
CA GLN A 32 26.82 -70.89 -29.57
C GLN A 32 26.60 -71.70 -28.27
N ALA A 33 25.57 -71.45 -27.48
CA ALA A 33 25.08 -72.47 -26.54
C ALA A 33 23.59 -72.25 -26.29
N CYS A 34 22.81 -73.19 -26.81
CA CYS A 34 21.40 -73.37 -26.54
C CYS A 34 21.13 -73.58 -25.04
N ARG A 35 20.03 -73.02 -24.51
CA ARG A 35 19.23 -73.63 -23.44
C ARG A 35 17.79 -73.09 -23.41
N THR A 36 16.92 -74.03 -23.09
CA THR A 36 15.45 -74.20 -23.16
C THR A 36 14.63 -73.16 -22.33
N PRO A 37 13.34 -72.91 -22.62
CA PRO A 37 12.56 -71.87 -21.96
C PRO A 37 12.03 -72.32 -20.59
N ALA A 38 12.14 -71.45 -19.58
CA ALA A 38 11.53 -71.63 -18.27
C ALA A 38 10.39 -70.61 -18.08
N MET A 39 9.25 -71.09 -17.59
CA MET A 39 8.01 -70.35 -17.37
C MET A 39 8.20 -69.19 -16.37
N PRO A 40 7.48 -68.07 -16.52
CA PRO A 40 7.52 -67.02 -15.51
C PRO A 40 6.71 -67.44 -14.27
N ALA A 41 7.34 -67.23 -13.12
CA ALA A 41 6.82 -67.50 -11.79
C ALA A 41 5.56 -66.67 -11.49
N MET A 42 4.68 -67.27 -10.69
CA MET A 42 3.44 -66.69 -10.21
C MET A 42 3.72 -65.39 -9.45
N ALA A 43 3.13 -64.29 -9.93
CA ALA A 43 3.13 -63.01 -9.26
C ALA A 43 2.40 -63.11 -7.92
N GLN A 44 3.06 -62.70 -6.85
CA GLN A 44 2.42 -62.44 -5.56
C GLN A 44 1.41 -61.29 -5.74
N PRO A 45 0.22 -61.32 -5.12
CA PRO A 45 -0.71 -60.21 -5.22
C PRO A 45 -0.10 -59.01 -4.48
N ALA A 46 0.21 -57.96 -5.23
CA ALA A 46 0.61 -56.67 -4.68
C ALA A 46 -0.46 -56.20 -3.68
N ALA A 47 -0.02 -55.86 -2.48
CA ALA A 47 -0.84 -55.23 -1.46
C ALA A 47 -1.56 -54.03 -2.07
N ARG A 48 -2.88 -53.96 -1.82
CA ARG A 48 -3.73 -52.86 -2.26
C ARG A 48 -3.16 -51.58 -1.63
N PRO A 49 -2.93 -50.49 -2.39
CA PRO A 49 -2.51 -49.25 -1.78
C PRO A 49 -3.58 -48.81 -0.78
N ASP A 50 -3.18 -48.61 0.47
CA ASP A 50 -4.02 -48.02 1.49
C ASP A 50 -4.54 -46.68 0.95
N VAL A 51 -5.83 -46.65 0.62
CA VAL A 51 -6.51 -45.43 0.20
C VAL A 51 -6.62 -44.56 1.44
N VAL A 52 -5.63 -43.72 1.65
CA VAL A 52 -5.75 -42.58 2.55
C VAL A 52 -6.73 -41.62 1.88
N THR A 53 -8.01 -41.72 2.24
CA THR A 53 -9.01 -40.72 1.89
C THR A 53 -8.66 -39.43 2.62
N VAL A 54 -7.82 -38.60 2.00
CA VAL A 54 -7.70 -37.19 2.36
C VAL A 54 -9.03 -36.55 1.98
N THR A 55 -9.87 -36.26 2.97
CA THR A 55 -11.07 -35.45 2.80
C THR A 55 -10.62 -34.08 2.30
N ASP A 56 -10.71 -33.84 0.98
CA ASP A 56 -10.33 -32.58 0.35
C ASP A 56 -11.25 -31.48 0.85
N SER A 57 -10.83 -30.83 1.93
CA SER A 57 -11.60 -29.83 2.69
C SER A 57 -11.49 -28.44 2.07
N ARG A 58 -11.01 -28.35 0.82
CA ARG A 58 -10.75 -27.10 0.12
C ARG A 58 -12.03 -26.55 -0.49
N THR A 59 -12.36 -25.31 -0.14
CA THR A 59 -13.52 -24.60 -0.67
C THR A 59 -13.28 -24.18 -2.13
N LEU A 60 -14.34 -23.77 -2.83
CA LEU A 60 -14.19 -23.20 -4.17
C LEU A 60 -13.34 -21.91 -4.14
N ALA A 61 -13.48 -21.10 -3.09
CA ALA A 61 -12.68 -19.89 -2.91
C ALA A 61 -11.19 -20.22 -2.77
N ASP A 62 -10.83 -21.28 -2.01
CA ASP A 62 -9.44 -21.73 -1.89
C ASP A 62 -8.83 -22.10 -3.25
N ARG A 63 -9.58 -22.86 -4.06
CA ARG A 63 -9.12 -23.27 -5.40
C ARG A 63 -9.02 -22.09 -6.37
N ILE A 64 -9.91 -21.11 -6.27
CA ILE A 64 -9.85 -19.90 -7.09
C ILE A 64 -8.62 -19.09 -6.70
N GLU A 65 -8.39 -18.93 -5.40
CA GLU A 65 -7.30 -18.14 -4.89
C GLU A 65 -5.94 -18.73 -5.29
N ASP A 66 -5.78 -20.05 -5.31
CA ASP A 66 -4.58 -20.73 -5.84
C ASP A 66 -4.21 -20.34 -7.27
N LEU A 67 -5.22 -20.00 -8.07
CA LEU A 67 -5.07 -19.61 -9.46
C LEU A 67 -4.87 -18.09 -9.63
N LEU A 68 -4.82 -17.33 -8.53
CA LEU A 68 -4.51 -15.90 -8.53
C LEU A 68 -3.02 -15.66 -8.27
N PRO A 69 -2.41 -14.63 -8.88
CA PRO A 69 -0.95 -14.44 -8.84
C PRO A 69 -0.46 -13.84 -7.51
N GLN A 70 -1.36 -13.72 -6.52
CA GLN A 70 -1.05 -13.31 -5.14
C GLN A 70 -0.31 -11.97 -5.03
N THR A 71 -0.59 -11.04 -5.96
CA THR A 71 0.06 -9.72 -5.96
C THR A 71 -0.48 -8.78 -4.89
N GLN A 72 -1.68 -9.04 -4.36
CA GLN A 72 -2.38 -8.17 -3.39
C GLN A 72 -2.52 -6.70 -3.87
N CYS A 73 -2.57 -6.48 -5.18
CA CYS A 73 -2.49 -5.13 -5.78
C CYS A 73 -3.79 -4.33 -5.78
N THR A 74 -4.90 -4.91 -5.32
CA THR A 74 -6.24 -4.31 -5.24
C THR A 74 -6.85 -3.76 -6.55
N LYS A 75 -6.20 -3.99 -7.71
CA LYS A 75 -6.67 -3.53 -9.05
C LYS A 75 -8.04 -4.08 -9.46
N CYS A 76 -8.42 -5.23 -8.91
CA CYS A 76 -9.76 -5.81 -9.11
C CYS A 76 -10.88 -5.06 -8.35
N GLY A 77 -10.54 -4.15 -7.44
CA GLY A 77 -11.48 -3.42 -6.58
C GLY A 77 -11.71 -4.08 -5.21
N TYR A 78 -10.96 -5.14 -4.88
CA TYR A 78 -11.01 -5.84 -3.60
C TYR A 78 -9.72 -5.63 -2.81
N ASP A 79 -9.77 -5.74 -1.48
CA ASP A 79 -8.64 -5.49 -0.57
C ASP A 79 -7.51 -6.53 -0.66
N GLY A 80 -7.68 -7.61 -1.42
CA GLY A 80 -6.67 -8.64 -1.64
C GLY A 80 -7.16 -9.78 -2.53
N CYS A 81 -6.32 -10.79 -2.75
CA CYS A 81 -6.70 -11.97 -3.54
C CYS A 81 -7.78 -12.82 -2.87
N ARG A 82 -7.75 -13.02 -1.54
CA ARG A 82 -8.78 -13.78 -0.79
C ARG A 82 -10.20 -13.22 -1.00
N PRO A 83 -10.49 -11.93 -0.71
CA PRO A 83 -11.84 -11.40 -0.89
C PRO A 83 -12.34 -11.47 -2.34
N TYR A 84 -11.44 -11.29 -3.32
CA TYR A 84 -11.80 -11.45 -4.72
C TYR A 84 -12.16 -12.91 -5.06
N ALA A 85 -11.38 -13.87 -4.56
CA ALA A 85 -11.66 -15.29 -4.75
C ALA A 85 -12.99 -15.72 -4.14
N GLU A 86 -13.30 -15.23 -2.93
CA GLU A 86 -14.60 -15.43 -2.27
C GLU A 86 -15.75 -14.83 -3.08
N ALA A 87 -15.58 -13.62 -3.60
CA ALA A 87 -16.61 -12.96 -4.42
C ALA A 87 -16.87 -13.70 -5.74
N ILE A 88 -15.83 -14.26 -6.38
CA ILE A 88 -16.01 -15.14 -7.55
C ILE A 88 -16.75 -16.42 -7.15
N ALA A 89 -16.36 -17.06 -6.03
CA ALA A 89 -17.00 -18.28 -5.55
C ALA A 89 -18.49 -18.09 -5.24
N GLN A 90 -18.85 -16.91 -4.72
CA GLN A 90 -20.23 -16.51 -4.43
C GLN A 90 -20.98 -16.03 -5.68
N GLY A 91 -20.30 -15.79 -6.80
CA GLY A 91 -20.87 -15.26 -8.03
C GLY A 91 -21.21 -13.77 -7.99
N THR A 92 -20.69 -13.03 -7.01
CA THR A 92 -20.86 -11.57 -6.87
C THR A 92 -19.81 -10.78 -7.68
N ALA A 93 -18.68 -11.40 -8.01
CA ALA A 93 -17.65 -10.85 -8.89
C ALA A 93 -17.53 -11.64 -10.20
N ASN A 94 -17.04 -10.98 -11.24
CA ASN A 94 -16.64 -11.66 -12.47
C ASN A 94 -15.17 -12.11 -12.38
N TYR A 95 -14.81 -13.22 -13.04
CA TYR A 95 -13.49 -13.87 -12.95
C TYR A 95 -12.44 -13.28 -13.91
N ASN A 96 -12.77 -12.19 -14.60
CA ASN A 96 -11.91 -11.50 -15.57
C ASN A 96 -11.39 -10.14 -15.09
N GLN A 97 -11.36 -9.91 -13.77
CA GLN A 97 -11.06 -8.60 -13.17
C GLN A 97 -9.63 -8.48 -12.63
N CYS A 98 -8.75 -9.47 -12.89
CA CYS A 98 -7.37 -9.50 -12.38
C CYS A 98 -6.34 -9.17 -13.49
N PRO A 99 -5.91 -7.90 -13.66
CA PRO A 99 -4.88 -7.52 -14.63
C PRO A 99 -3.57 -8.31 -14.52
N PRO A 100 -3.02 -8.55 -13.30
CA PRO A 100 -1.78 -9.32 -13.16
C PRO A 100 -1.94 -10.80 -13.55
N GLY A 101 -3.15 -11.36 -13.53
CA GLY A 101 -3.42 -12.72 -14.00
C GLY A 101 -3.48 -12.82 -15.52
N GLY A 102 -3.78 -11.70 -16.20
CA GLY A 102 -3.86 -11.64 -17.66
C GLY A 102 -4.88 -12.61 -18.27
N ALA A 103 -4.79 -12.78 -19.59
CA ALA A 103 -5.68 -13.68 -20.32
C ALA A 103 -5.57 -15.15 -19.86
N GLU A 104 -4.35 -15.62 -19.54
CA GLU A 104 -4.13 -16.99 -19.05
C GLU A 104 -4.80 -17.21 -17.69
N GLY A 105 -4.70 -16.26 -16.75
CA GLY A 105 -5.38 -16.32 -15.46
C GLY A 105 -6.90 -16.40 -15.61
N VAL A 106 -7.48 -15.62 -16.54
CA VAL A 106 -8.92 -15.73 -16.84
C VAL A 106 -9.28 -17.11 -17.38
N ALA A 107 -8.46 -17.69 -18.26
CA ALA A 107 -8.69 -19.02 -18.82
C ALA A 107 -8.61 -20.13 -17.75
N ARG A 108 -7.65 -20.03 -16.83
CA ARG A 108 -7.52 -20.94 -15.67
C ARG A 108 -8.76 -20.89 -14.78
N LEU A 109 -9.21 -19.69 -14.44
CA LEU A 109 -10.42 -19.48 -13.64
C LEU A 109 -11.68 -19.97 -14.36
N ALA A 110 -11.82 -19.67 -15.66
CA ALA A 110 -12.95 -20.13 -16.47
C ALA A 110 -13.03 -21.67 -16.48
N THR A 111 -11.89 -22.34 -16.61
CA THR A 111 -11.79 -23.80 -16.58
C THR A 111 -12.24 -24.36 -15.23
N LEU A 112 -11.75 -23.81 -14.11
CA LEU A 112 -12.16 -24.23 -12.77
C LEU A 112 -13.66 -24.02 -12.53
N LEU A 113 -14.23 -22.93 -13.04
CA LEU A 113 -15.63 -22.56 -12.87
C LEU A 113 -16.58 -23.24 -13.87
N GLY A 114 -16.07 -23.95 -14.88
CA GLY A 114 -16.88 -24.49 -15.98
C GLY A 114 -17.54 -23.40 -16.84
N LYS A 115 -16.92 -22.22 -16.97
CA LYS A 115 -17.41 -21.07 -17.73
C LYS A 115 -16.61 -20.90 -19.03
N ARG A 116 -17.17 -20.12 -19.97
CA ARG A 116 -16.47 -19.75 -21.23
C ARG A 116 -15.33 -18.78 -20.91
N VAL A 117 -14.25 -18.77 -21.68
CA VAL A 117 -13.21 -17.73 -21.55
C VAL A 117 -13.76 -16.40 -22.08
N ILE A 118 -13.60 -15.33 -21.30
CA ILE A 118 -13.97 -13.96 -21.65
C ILE A 118 -12.74 -13.05 -21.62
N PRO A 119 -12.71 -11.91 -22.34
CA PRO A 119 -11.58 -10.99 -22.28
C PRO A 119 -11.47 -10.34 -20.90
N ILE A 120 -10.25 -9.88 -20.58
CA ILE A 120 -9.99 -9.13 -19.33
C ILE A 120 -10.83 -7.86 -19.28
N ASN A 121 -11.30 -7.49 -18.08
CA ASN A 121 -12.06 -6.26 -17.90
C ASN A 121 -11.12 -5.04 -18.01
N PRO A 122 -11.24 -4.20 -19.06
CA PRO A 122 -10.34 -3.07 -19.25
C PRO A 122 -10.49 -1.99 -18.16
N VAL A 123 -11.61 -1.97 -17.43
CA VAL A 123 -11.83 -1.04 -16.32
C VAL A 123 -10.89 -1.33 -15.14
N ASN A 124 -10.51 -2.59 -14.93
CA ASN A 124 -9.61 -2.98 -13.84
C ASN A 124 -8.12 -2.78 -14.20
N GLY A 125 -7.81 -2.57 -15.48
CA GLY A 125 -6.46 -2.33 -15.97
C GLY A 125 -6.10 -3.24 -17.15
N VAL A 126 -4.86 -3.06 -17.63
CA VAL A 126 -4.30 -3.83 -18.74
C VAL A 126 -3.30 -4.86 -18.27
N GLU A 127 -3.21 -5.96 -19.00
CA GLU A 127 -2.15 -6.94 -18.86
C GLU A 127 -0.81 -6.31 -19.25
N ARG A 128 0.21 -6.49 -18.41
CA ARG A 128 1.57 -5.93 -18.60
C ARG A 128 2.62 -6.87 -18.00
N PRO A 129 3.90 -6.72 -18.35
CA PRO A 129 4.98 -7.46 -17.71
C PRO A 129 5.01 -7.21 -16.21
N ARG A 130 5.40 -8.23 -15.44
CA ARG A 130 5.57 -8.12 -13.99
C ARG A 130 6.69 -7.11 -13.68
N PRO A 131 6.38 -6.01 -12.99
CA PRO A 131 7.39 -5.06 -12.55
C PRO A 131 7.94 -5.40 -11.17
N VAL A 132 9.10 -4.84 -10.84
CA VAL A 132 9.68 -4.81 -9.50
C VAL A 132 9.96 -3.36 -9.14
N ALA A 133 9.63 -2.98 -7.91
CA ALA A 133 9.91 -1.64 -7.40
C ALA A 133 11.42 -1.47 -7.19
N VAL A 134 11.95 -0.31 -7.58
CA VAL A 134 13.32 0.13 -7.31
C VAL A 134 13.25 1.51 -6.67
N ILE A 135 13.97 1.70 -5.57
CA ILE A 135 14.01 2.96 -4.84
C ILE A 135 15.32 3.66 -5.21
N GLU A 136 15.24 4.88 -5.74
CA GLU A 136 16.41 5.71 -5.97
C GLU A 136 16.93 6.23 -4.62
N GLU A 137 18.08 5.71 -4.20
CA GLU A 137 18.60 5.99 -2.87
C GLU A 137 18.93 7.47 -2.69
N SER A 138 19.44 8.17 -3.71
CA SER A 138 19.81 9.57 -3.57
C SER A 138 18.65 10.50 -3.19
N LEU A 139 17.40 10.10 -3.46
CA LEU A 139 16.19 10.89 -3.21
C LEU A 139 15.42 10.46 -1.96
N CYS A 140 15.63 9.23 -1.47
CA CYS A 140 14.83 8.69 -0.39
C CYS A 140 15.18 9.32 0.97
N ILE A 141 14.16 9.90 1.62
CA ILE A 141 14.28 10.59 2.91
C ILE A 141 14.05 9.68 4.13
N GLY A 142 13.83 8.38 3.91
CA GLY A 142 13.58 7.43 5.00
C GLY A 142 12.26 7.64 5.76
N CYS A 143 11.18 8.03 5.05
CA CYS A 143 9.87 8.33 5.67
C CYS A 143 9.08 7.10 6.13
N THR A 144 9.43 5.89 5.68
CA THR A 144 8.79 4.58 5.98
C THR A 144 7.37 4.36 5.43
N LEU A 145 6.77 5.34 4.75
CA LEU A 145 5.39 5.21 4.23
C LEU A 145 5.26 4.10 3.18
N CYS A 146 6.25 3.94 2.30
CA CYS A 146 6.28 2.87 1.32
C CYS A 146 6.37 1.48 1.97
N ALA A 147 7.18 1.32 3.02
CA ALA A 147 7.33 0.07 3.75
C ALA A 147 6.02 -0.34 4.45
N GLN A 148 5.30 0.64 5.02
CA GLN A 148 3.98 0.41 5.63
C GLN A 148 2.91 0.00 4.61
N ALA A 149 3.01 0.48 3.37
CA ALA A 149 2.09 0.14 2.28
C ALA A 149 2.43 -1.20 1.60
N CYS A 150 3.60 -1.78 1.87
CA CYS A 150 4.03 -3.01 1.21
C CYS A 150 3.30 -4.22 1.81
N PRO A 151 2.47 -4.95 1.03
CA PRO A 151 1.66 -6.04 1.56
C PRO A 151 2.45 -7.32 1.87
N VAL A 152 3.73 -7.37 1.50
CA VAL A 152 4.60 -8.56 1.59
C VAL A 152 5.93 -8.26 2.29
N ASP A 153 6.06 -7.08 2.92
CA ASP A 153 7.30 -6.66 3.60
C ASP A 153 8.58 -6.71 2.72
N ALA A 154 8.44 -6.47 1.40
CA ALA A 154 9.57 -6.49 0.47
C ALA A 154 10.50 -5.26 0.59
N ILE A 155 10.09 -4.21 1.29
CA ILE A 155 10.87 -2.98 1.45
C ILE A 155 11.54 -2.99 2.82
N VAL A 156 12.88 -2.93 2.82
CA VAL A 156 13.69 -2.94 4.03
C VAL A 156 14.28 -1.56 4.27
N GLY A 157 14.18 -1.07 5.49
CA GLY A 157 14.71 0.21 5.92
C GLY A 157 14.24 0.57 7.33
N ALA A 158 14.66 1.74 7.81
CA ALA A 158 14.23 2.28 9.09
C ALA A 158 13.93 3.77 8.97
N ALA A 159 13.29 4.33 9.99
CA ALA A 159 13.03 5.77 10.02
C ALA A 159 14.34 6.56 9.88
N LYS A 160 14.36 7.52 8.96
CA LYS A 160 15.53 8.36 8.62
C LYS A 160 16.72 7.57 8.06
N GLN A 161 16.49 6.36 7.57
CA GLN A 161 17.48 5.54 6.87
C GLN A 161 17.00 5.22 5.46
N MET A 162 17.96 4.90 4.59
CA MET A 162 17.68 4.53 3.21
C MET A 162 16.83 3.25 3.17
N HIS A 163 15.84 3.24 2.29
CA HIS A 163 15.03 2.05 2.03
C HIS A 163 15.51 1.38 0.75
N THR A 164 15.47 0.05 0.72
CA THR A 164 15.79 -0.76 -0.47
C THR A 164 14.75 -1.86 -0.65
N VAL A 165 14.59 -2.34 -1.88
CA VAL A 165 13.60 -3.36 -2.23
C VAL A 165 14.29 -4.72 -2.38
N VAL A 166 13.80 -5.72 -1.67
CA VAL A 166 14.21 -7.11 -1.86
C VAL A 166 13.44 -7.66 -3.07
N ALA A 167 14.09 -7.62 -4.24
CA ALA A 167 13.46 -7.93 -5.53
C ALA A 167 12.79 -9.33 -5.58
N SER A 168 13.30 -10.31 -4.84
CA SER A 168 12.72 -11.66 -4.77
C SER A 168 11.37 -11.71 -4.05
N LEU A 169 11.12 -10.77 -3.13
CA LEU A 169 9.87 -10.68 -2.36
C LEU A 169 8.85 -9.74 -3.02
N CYS A 170 9.32 -8.83 -3.87
CA CYS A 170 8.47 -7.84 -4.52
C CYS A 170 7.50 -8.50 -5.51
N THR A 171 6.20 -8.26 -5.31
CA THR A 171 5.14 -8.77 -6.19
C THR A 171 4.80 -7.84 -7.36
N GLY A 172 5.33 -6.60 -7.37
CA GLY A 172 5.01 -5.62 -8.40
C GLY A 172 3.61 -5.03 -8.27
N CYS A 173 3.11 -4.87 -7.04
CA CYS A 173 1.76 -4.41 -6.74
C CYS A 173 1.52 -2.90 -6.91
N ASP A 174 2.58 -2.11 -7.04
CA ASP A 174 2.61 -0.63 -7.12
C ASP A 174 2.08 0.12 -5.89
N LEU A 175 1.63 -0.56 -4.83
CA LEU A 175 1.03 0.11 -3.65
C LEU A 175 1.99 1.06 -2.92
N CYS A 176 3.29 0.89 -3.11
CA CYS A 176 4.32 1.73 -2.52
C CYS A 176 4.56 3.07 -3.23
N VAL A 177 4.13 3.22 -4.49
CA VAL A 177 4.37 4.43 -5.29
C VAL A 177 3.54 5.62 -4.78
N PRO A 178 2.19 5.54 -4.66
CA PRO A 178 1.38 6.68 -4.20
C PRO A 178 1.76 7.27 -2.83
N PRO A 179 2.13 6.50 -1.79
CA PRO A 179 2.48 7.07 -0.49
C PRO A 179 3.89 7.70 -0.43
N CYS A 180 4.70 7.62 -1.49
CA CYS A 180 6.05 8.19 -1.49
C CYS A 180 6.00 9.72 -1.69
N PRO A 181 6.39 10.55 -0.69
CA PRO A 181 6.25 12.01 -0.79
C PRO A 181 7.30 12.69 -1.68
N VAL A 182 8.36 11.96 -2.03
CA VAL A 182 9.49 12.45 -2.85
C VAL A 182 9.54 11.75 -4.21
N ASP A 183 8.58 10.86 -4.50
CA ASP A 183 8.45 10.15 -5.76
C ASP A 183 9.74 9.43 -6.23
N CYS A 184 10.44 8.79 -5.29
CA CYS A 184 11.72 8.10 -5.54
C CYS A 184 11.59 6.63 -5.96
N ILE A 185 10.41 6.17 -6.40
CA ILE A 185 10.15 4.74 -6.64
C ILE A 185 9.77 4.49 -8.10
N ASP A 186 10.60 3.72 -8.81
CA ASP A 186 10.34 3.28 -10.16
C ASP A 186 9.87 1.83 -10.22
N MET A 187 8.95 1.52 -11.14
CA MET A 187 8.45 0.17 -11.38
C MET A 187 9.08 -0.39 -12.66
N LEU A 188 10.13 -1.19 -12.52
CA LEU A 188 10.89 -1.72 -13.66
C LEU A 188 10.36 -3.09 -14.10
N PRO A 189 10.07 -3.32 -15.39
CA PRO A 189 9.64 -4.62 -15.89
C PRO A 189 10.80 -5.63 -15.85
N VAL A 190 10.64 -6.73 -15.12
CA VAL A 190 11.70 -7.76 -14.96
C VAL A 190 11.45 -9.05 -15.74
N THR A 191 10.30 -9.16 -16.39
CA THR A 191 9.85 -10.38 -17.07
C THR A 191 9.88 -10.28 -18.60
N GLY A 192 10.41 -9.19 -19.14
CA GLY A 192 10.48 -8.94 -20.59
C GLY A 192 9.08 -8.94 -21.20
N GLU A 193 8.86 -9.75 -22.23
CA GLU A 193 7.56 -9.88 -22.92
C GLU A 193 6.55 -10.78 -22.20
N ARG A 194 6.95 -11.48 -21.11
CA ARG A 194 6.04 -12.37 -20.37
C ARG A 194 5.08 -11.51 -19.54
N THR A 195 3.79 -11.72 -19.72
CA THR A 195 2.72 -11.00 -19.04
C THR A 195 1.76 -11.94 -18.33
N GLY A 196 0.81 -11.40 -17.56
CA GLY A 196 -0.23 -12.22 -16.95
C GLY A 196 0.34 -13.35 -16.10
N TRP A 197 -0.28 -14.53 -16.20
CA TRP A 197 0.21 -15.72 -15.50
C TRP A 197 1.51 -16.28 -16.07
N ASP A 198 1.80 -16.07 -17.35
CA ASP A 198 3.08 -16.45 -17.96
C ASP A 198 4.26 -15.72 -17.30
N ALA A 199 4.06 -14.57 -16.65
CA ALA A 199 5.08 -13.86 -15.89
C ALA A 199 5.39 -14.48 -14.50
N TRP A 200 4.61 -15.47 -14.08
CA TRP A 200 4.68 -16.12 -12.77
C TRP A 200 4.92 -17.62 -12.88
N THR A 201 5.46 -18.18 -11.81
CA THR A 201 5.41 -19.62 -11.54
C THR A 201 4.48 -19.86 -10.36
N GLN A 202 3.93 -21.06 -10.24
CA GLN A 202 3.07 -21.40 -9.10
C GLN A 202 3.80 -21.18 -7.76
N GLN A 203 5.07 -21.61 -7.69
CA GLN A 203 5.90 -21.40 -6.50
C GLN A 203 6.03 -19.92 -6.13
N GLN A 204 6.25 -19.02 -7.09
CA GLN A 204 6.34 -17.59 -6.81
C GLN A 204 5.01 -16.99 -6.30
N ALA A 205 3.87 -17.45 -6.82
CA ALA A 205 2.57 -17.04 -6.32
C ALA A 205 2.33 -17.56 -4.90
N ASP A 206 2.71 -18.80 -4.62
CA ASP A 206 2.57 -19.42 -3.30
C ASP A 206 3.50 -18.75 -2.27
N ASP A 207 4.74 -18.42 -2.65
CA ASP A 207 5.67 -17.67 -1.81
C ASP A 207 5.13 -16.26 -1.52
N ALA A 208 4.60 -15.56 -2.53
CA ALA A 208 4.00 -14.23 -2.37
C ALA A 208 2.82 -14.25 -1.39
N ARG A 209 1.96 -15.28 -1.47
CA ARG A 209 0.89 -15.51 -0.49
C ARG A 209 1.45 -15.73 0.90
N ALA A 210 2.43 -16.61 1.05
CA ALA A 210 3.02 -16.92 2.35
C ALA A 210 3.61 -15.65 3.01
N HIS A 211 4.29 -14.80 2.23
CA HIS A 211 4.79 -13.51 2.71
C HIS A 211 3.67 -12.55 3.12
N HIS A 212 2.59 -12.49 2.35
CA HIS A 212 1.43 -11.68 2.69
C HIS A 212 0.78 -12.16 3.99
N ASP A 213 0.56 -13.45 4.15
CA ASP A 213 -0.04 -14.04 5.35
C ASP A 213 0.83 -13.77 6.59
N GLN A 214 2.15 -13.89 6.45
CA GLN A 214 3.11 -13.55 7.51
C GLN A 214 3.06 -12.07 7.89
N HIS A 215 3.00 -11.17 6.90
CA HIS A 215 2.84 -9.73 7.09
C HIS A 215 1.54 -9.41 7.86
N MET A 216 0.41 -9.97 7.41
CA MET A 216 -0.89 -9.78 8.06
C MET A 216 -0.90 -10.31 9.49
N ALA A 217 -0.32 -11.49 9.72
CA ALA A 217 -0.20 -12.06 11.06
C ALA A 217 0.68 -11.19 11.98
N ARG A 218 1.75 -10.59 11.44
CA ARG A 218 2.60 -9.64 12.17
C ARG A 218 1.81 -8.39 12.57
N LEU A 219 1.11 -7.77 11.62
CA LEU A 219 0.28 -6.58 11.88
C LEU A 219 -0.84 -6.86 12.89
N ALA A 220 -1.47 -8.03 12.82
CA ALA A 220 -2.50 -8.43 13.78
C ALA A 220 -1.94 -8.51 15.21
N ARG A 221 -0.80 -9.20 15.40
CA ARG A 221 -0.12 -9.29 16.71
C ARG A 221 0.28 -7.91 17.25
N GLU A 222 0.79 -7.03 16.38
CA GLU A 222 1.17 -5.67 16.75
C GLU A 222 -0.04 -4.84 17.20
N ARG A 223 -1.16 -4.94 16.47
CA ARG A 223 -2.43 -4.27 16.80
C ARG A 223 -3.00 -4.77 18.13
N GLU A 224 -3.11 -6.07 18.32
CA GLU A 224 -3.58 -6.68 19.57
C GLU A 224 -2.72 -6.25 20.76
N ALA A 225 -1.40 -6.26 20.60
CA ALA A 225 -0.48 -5.80 21.64
C ALA A 225 -0.64 -4.30 21.93
N ALA A 226 -0.88 -3.46 20.92
CA ALA A 226 -1.15 -2.03 21.10
C ALA A 226 -2.48 -1.80 21.84
N GLU A 227 -3.53 -2.51 21.46
CA GLU A 227 -4.86 -2.46 22.10
C GLU A 227 -4.79 -2.92 23.57
N ALA A 228 -4.07 -4.01 23.85
CA ALA A 228 -3.85 -4.51 25.21
C ALA A 228 -3.11 -3.48 26.08
N ARG A 229 -2.05 -2.84 25.55
CA ARG A 229 -1.35 -1.76 26.26
C ARG A 229 -2.26 -0.56 26.50
N ALA A 230 -3.10 -0.19 25.53
CA ALA A 230 -4.04 0.91 25.67
C ALA A 230 -5.13 0.60 26.71
N ALA A 231 -5.66 -0.63 26.72
CA ALA A 231 -6.62 -1.10 27.72
C ALA A 231 -6.01 -1.11 29.13
N ALA A 232 -4.78 -1.61 29.29
CA ALA A 232 -4.07 -1.59 30.57
C ALA A 232 -3.87 -0.16 31.09
N ARG A 233 -3.51 0.80 30.23
CA ARG A 233 -3.40 2.22 30.61
C ARG A 233 -4.74 2.81 31.04
N ARG A 234 -5.84 2.50 30.32
CA ARG A 234 -7.19 2.95 30.70
C ARG A 234 -7.60 2.38 32.07
N ASN A 235 -7.40 1.09 32.29
CA ASN A 235 -7.72 0.43 33.56
C ASN A 235 -6.88 0.96 34.72
N ALA A 236 -5.59 1.24 34.49
CA ALA A 236 -4.73 1.86 35.51
C ALA A 236 -5.20 3.29 35.84
N SER A 237 -5.60 4.07 34.84
CA SER A 237 -6.12 5.42 35.05
C SER A 237 -7.48 5.44 35.75
N SER A 238 -8.37 4.49 35.46
CA SER A 238 -9.66 4.37 36.13
C SER A 238 -9.49 3.87 37.57
N ALA A 239 -8.60 2.89 37.80
CA ALA A 239 -8.27 2.43 39.16
C ALA A 239 -7.66 3.56 40.02
N ALA A 240 -6.77 4.38 39.45
CA ALA A 240 -6.21 5.54 40.14
C ALA A 240 -7.28 6.59 40.48
N ALA A 241 -8.25 6.82 39.58
CA ALA A 241 -9.39 7.72 39.84
C ALA A 241 -10.33 7.18 40.93
N HIS A 242 -10.59 5.87 40.95
CA HIS A 242 -11.42 5.23 41.99
C HIS A 242 -10.71 5.26 43.35
N ALA A 243 -9.41 4.99 43.41
CA ALA A 243 -8.64 5.08 44.66
C ALA A 243 -8.59 6.51 45.23
N ALA A 244 -8.53 7.54 44.37
CA ALA A 244 -8.60 8.94 44.79
C ALA A 244 -10.01 9.35 45.31
N ALA A 245 -11.07 8.75 44.75
CA ALA A 245 -12.44 8.95 45.22
C ALA A 245 -12.69 8.23 46.56
N ASP A 246 -12.17 7.01 46.73
CA ASP A 246 -12.31 6.22 47.96
C ASP A 246 -11.55 6.85 49.15
N ALA A 247 -10.35 7.40 48.88
CA ALA A 247 -9.59 8.18 49.88
C ALA A 247 -10.31 9.47 50.34
N SER A 248 -11.29 9.95 49.57
CA SER A 248 -12.12 11.12 49.92
C SER A 248 -13.41 10.74 50.68
N GLY A 249 -13.73 9.43 50.80
CA GLY A 249 -14.97 8.92 51.38
C GLY A 249 -14.92 8.54 52.86
N THR A 250 -13.76 8.61 53.53
CA THR A 250 -13.61 8.16 54.94
C THR A 250 -13.53 9.30 55.95
N ALA A 251 -14.47 10.26 55.90
CA ALA A 251 -14.64 11.28 56.94
C ALA A 251 -16.10 11.34 57.44
N THR A 252 -16.35 10.75 58.60
CA THR A 252 -17.51 10.99 59.48
C THR A 252 -16.87 11.25 60.86
N THR A 253 -17.04 12.36 61.60
CA THR A 253 -18.25 13.08 62.02
C THR A 253 -17.85 14.45 62.65
N ALA A 254 -18.81 15.39 62.74
CA ALA A 254 -18.91 16.59 63.61
C ALA A 254 -18.36 17.96 63.10
N PRO A 255 -19.00 19.10 63.50
CA PRO A 255 -19.62 19.99 62.52
C PRO A 255 -19.04 21.41 62.40
N ALA A 256 -19.52 22.06 61.35
CA ALA A 256 -19.69 23.51 61.16
C ALA A 256 -18.43 24.36 60.92
N GLY A 257 -18.44 24.99 59.74
CA GLY A 257 -17.65 26.17 59.43
C GLY A 257 -16.49 25.90 58.49
N THR A 258 -16.52 26.61 57.36
CA THR A 258 -15.45 26.79 56.36
C THR A 258 -15.64 25.99 55.08
N THR A 259 -16.01 26.74 54.05
CA THR A 259 -16.08 26.36 52.63
C THR A 259 -14.73 25.81 52.15
N SER A 260 -14.70 24.53 51.76
CA SER A 260 -13.58 23.89 51.07
C SER A 260 -13.94 23.68 49.59
N PRO A 261 -12.98 23.78 48.65
CA PRO A 261 -13.25 23.86 47.21
C PRO A 261 -13.61 22.48 46.63
N ALA A 262 -14.66 22.45 45.80
CA ALA A 262 -15.16 21.25 45.15
C ALA A 262 -14.16 20.65 44.15
N THR A 263 -14.02 19.32 44.19
CA THR A 263 -13.28 18.51 43.20
C THR A 263 -13.92 18.66 41.81
N PRO A 264 -13.15 18.89 40.73
CA PRO A 264 -13.71 19.15 39.41
C PRO A 264 -14.36 17.89 38.81
N SER A 265 -15.59 18.07 38.32
CA SER A 265 -16.41 17.07 37.63
C SER A 265 -15.77 16.65 36.30
N PRO A 266 -16.07 15.45 35.73
CA PRO A 266 -15.63 15.07 34.38
C PRO A 266 -15.96 16.11 33.29
N ASP A 267 -17.08 16.85 33.46
CA ASP A 267 -17.47 17.96 32.59
C ASP A 267 -16.48 19.13 32.68
N ASP A 268 -15.89 19.37 33.85
CA ASP A 268 -14.85 20.39 34.04
C ASP A 268 -13.55 19.98 33.35
N ALA A 269 -13.24 18.69 33.27
CA ALA A 269 -12.07 18.20 32.55
C ALA A 269 -12.23 18.38 31.03
N GLU A 270 -13.43 18.18 30.49
CA GLU A 270 -13.73 18.43 29.09
C GLU A 270 -13.80 19.93 28.77
N ALA A 271 -14.37 20.74 29.66
CA ALA A 271 -14.36 22.19 29.57
C ALA A 271 -12.94 22.77 29.58
N ARG A 272 -12.05 22.25 30.43
CA ARG A 272 -10.62 22.63 30.47
C ARG A 272 -9.89 22.27 29.17
N LYS A 273 -10.18 21.11 28.57
CA LYS A 273 -9.61 20.72 27.26
C LYS A 273 -10.07 21.67 26.16
N ARG A 274 -11.38 21.97 26.08
CA ARG A 274 -11.94 22.94 25.12
C ARG A 274 -11.35 24.33 25.31
N ALA A 275 -11.22 24.79 26.55
CA ALA A 275 -10.58 26.07 26.87
C ALA A 275 -9.10 26.12 26.47
N THR A 276 -8.37 25.00 26.64
CA THR A 276 -6.95 24.91 26.24
C THR A 276 -6.78 24.95 24.73
N ILE A 277 -7.64 24.25 24.00
CA ILE A 277 -7.67 24.27 22.53
C ILE A 277 -8.02 25.68 22.03
N GLN A 278 -9.05 26.31 22.60
CA GLN A 278 -9.44 27.67 22.25
C GLN A 278 -8.32 28.67 22.51
N ALA A 279 -7.66 28.59 23.67
CA ALA A 279 -6.52 29.44 23.99
C ALA A 279 -5.33 29.20 23.05
N ALA A 280 -5.13 27.97 22.56
CA ALA A 280 -4.10 27.66 21.56
C ALA A 280 -4.44 28.27 20.19
N LEU A 281 -5.72 28.21 19.78
CA LEU A 281 -6.20 28.84 18.55
C LEU A 281 -6.10 30.36 18.61
N ASP A 282 -6.46 30.98 19.74
CA ASP A 282 -6.37 32.44 19.91
C ASP A 282 -4.91 32.92 19.93
N ARG A 283 -3.99 32.15 20.53
CA ARG A 283 -2.55 32.42 20.44
C ARG A 283 -2.04 32.30 19.00
N ALA A 284 -2.52 31.30 18.24
CA ALA A 284 -2.16 31.14 16.84
C ALA A 284 -2.70 32.30 15.98
N ARG A 285 -3.93 32.78 16.25
CA ARG A 285 -4.52 33.94 15.57
C ARG A 285 -3.72 35.22 15.86
N LYS A 286 -3.42 35.51 17.12
CA LYS A 286 -2.58 36.67 17.51
C LYS A 286 -1.19 36.61 16.88
N LYS A 287 -0.56 35.43 16.89
CA LYS A 287 0.75 35.24 16.25
C LYS A 287 0.68 35.46 14.73
N LYS A 288 -0.41 35.03 14.08
CA LYS A 288 -0.66 35.29 12.65
C LYS A 288 -0.85 36.78 12.37
N GLU A 289 -1.62 37.48 13.22
CA GLU A 289 -1.82 38.94 13.13
C GLU A 289 -0.51 39.71 13.33
N GLU A 290 0.30 39.34 14.32
CA GLU A 290 1.63 39.92 14.58
C GLU A 290 2.59 39.68 13.40
N LEU A 291 2.65 38.45 12.87
CA LEU A 291 3.46 38.12 11.70
C LEU A 291 2.97 38.85 10.44
N ALA A 292 1.66 39.05 10.28
CA ALA A 292 1.09 39.83 9.19
C ALA A 292 1.45 41.33 9.32
N ALA A 293 1.37 41.89 10.53
CA ALA A 293 1.78 43.27 10.81
C ALA A 293 3.29 43.49 10.58
N GLN A 294 4.11 42.46 10.78
CA GLN A 294 5.55 42.45 10.49
C GLN A 294 5.88 42.16 9.01
N GLY A 295 4.87 42.04 8.14
CA GLY A 295 5.06 41.75 6.70
C GLY A 295 5.53 40.31 6.41
N GLN A 296 5.48 39.42 7.39
CA GLN A 296 5.85 38.00 7.30
C GLN A 296 4.61 37.08 7.20
N ALA A 297 3.59 37.53 6.47
CA ALA A 297 2.46 36.68 6.12
C ALA A 297 2.89 35.57 5.14
N PRO A 298 2.26 34.38 5.17
CA PRO A 298 2.55 33.31 4.21
C PRO A 298 2.34 33.83 2.78
N LYS A 299 3.44 33.91 2.01
CA LYS A 299 3.49 34.51 0.67
C LYS A 299 2.71 33.71 -0.40
N ASN A 300 2.21 32.53 -0.05
CA ASN A 300 1.49 31.61 -0.94
C ASN A 300 0.06 32.05 -1.32
N ILE A 301 -0.48 33.09 -0.69
CA ILE A 301 -1.80 33.65 -1.07
C ILE A 301 -1.70 34.98 -1.82
N ALA A 302 -0.54 35.63 -1.85
CA ALA A 302 -0.37 36.96 -2.45
C ALA A 302 -0.01 36.91 -3.95
N SER A 303 0.12 35.71 -4.54
CA SER A 303 0.59 35.52 -5.92
C SER A 303 -0.14 34.39 -6.65
N VAL A 304 -1.45 34.22 -6.40
CA VAL A 304 -2.28 33.33 -7.22
C VAL A 304 -2.60 34.00 -8.56
N SER A 305 -2.59 33.22 -9.64
CA SER A 305 -2.93 33.73 -10.97
C SER A 305 -4.40 34.18 -11.02
N PRO A 306 -4.76 35.11 -11.94
CA PRO A 306 -6.15 35.58 -12.07
C PRO A 306 -7.17 34.46 -12.29
N GLU A 307 -6.76 33.39 -12.98
CA GLU A 307 -7.59 32.22 -13.22
C GLU A 307 -7.84 31.40 -11.95
N VAL A 308 -6.81 31.21 -11.14
CA VAL A 308 -6.94 30.55 -9.83
C VAL A 308 -7.78 31.40 -8.88
N GLN A 309 -7.63 32.73 -8.93
CA GLN A 309 -8.47 33.64 -8.14
C GLN A 309 -9.95 33.52 -8.52
N ALA A 310 -10.27 33.47 -9.82
CA ALA A 310 -11.65 33.26 -10.27
C ALA A 310 -12.24 31.91 -9.83
N GLN A 311 -11.41 30.86 -9.75
CA GLN A 311 -11.85 29.55 -9.23
C GLN A 311 -12.14 29.59 -7.73
N ILE A 312 -11.32 30.30 -6.96
CA ILE A 312 -11.54 30.53 -5.52
C ILE A 312 -12.85 31.28 -5.31
N ASP A 313 -13.06 32.38 -6.03
CA ASP A 313 -14.27 33.21 -5.91
C ASP A 313 -15.54 32.42 -6.30
N ALA A 314 -15.46 31.60 -7.35
CA ALA A 314 -16.57 30.74 -7.76
C ALA A 314 -16.89 29.66 -6.71
N ALA A 315 -15.87 29.11 -6.04
CA ALA A 315 -16.06 28.15 -4.95
C ALA A 315 -16.67 28.82 -3.72
N GLU A 316 -16.23 30.01 -3.36
CA GLU A 316 -16.79 30.79 -2.26
C GLU A 316 -18.24 31.22 -2.54
N ALA A 317 -18.57 31.62 -3.77
CA ALA A 317 -19.93 31.92 -4.18
C ALA A 317 -20.85 30.69 -4.07
N ARG A 318 -20.36 29.49 -4.44
CA ARG A 318 -21.10 28.24 -4.22
C ARG A 318 -21.31 27.95 -2.73
N ARG A 319 -20.28 28.14 -1.90
CA ARG A 319 -20.38 27.96 -0.43
C ARG A 319 -21.36 28.94 0.22
N ARG A 320 -21.37 30.20 -0.21
CA ARG A 320 -22.35 31.22 0.25
C ARG A 320 -23.77 30.84 -0.14
N ARG A 321 -24.00 30.35 -1.36
CA ARG A 321 -25.32 29.84 -1.79
C ARG A 321 -25.79 28.64 -0.97
N LEU A 322 -24.86 27.83 -0.48
CA LEU A 322 -25.14 26.66 0.36
C LEU A 322 -25.20 26.98 1.87
N GLY A 323 -25.00 28.25 2.27
CA GLY A 323 -25.05 28.66 3.68
C GLY A 323 -23.87 28.19 4.54
N ILE A 324 -22.73 27.80 3.94
CA ILE A 324 -21.56 27.23 4.63
C ILE A 324 -20.45 28.30 4.81
N ALA A 325 -20.83 29.54 5.13
CA ALA A 325 -19.87 30.60 5.38
C ALA A 325 -19.23 30.42 6.77
N SER A 326 -17.90 30.47 6.85
CA SER A 326 -17.19 30.64 8.11
C SER A 326 -17.26 32.11 8.51
N ASP A 327 -17.69 32.41 9.74
CA ASP A 327 -17.85 33.76 10.33
C ASP A 327 -16.52 34.54 10.52
N GLY A 328 -15.55 34.38 9.62
CA GLY A 328 -14.17 34.85 9.79
C GLY A 328 -13.76 36.08 8.98
N ASP A 329 -14.53 36.51 7.98
CA ASP A 329 -14.13 37.64 7.12
C ASP A 329 -15.37 38.43 6.65
N ALA A 330 -15.86 39.31 7.51
CA ALA A 330 -16.70 40.42 7.10
C ALA A 330 -15.81 41.68 7.01
N PRO A 331 -15.61 42.28 5.82
CA PRO A 331 -14.92 43.56 5.74
C PRO A 331 -15.84 44.64 6.33
N SER A 332 -15.36 45.26 7.40
CA SER A 332 -15.94 46.44 8.04
C SER A 332 -15.96 47.61 7.06
N THR A 333 -17.16 48.06 6.68
CA THR A 333 -17.37 49.35 6.01
C THR A 333 -18.13 50.29 6.93
N ASP A 334 -17.38 51.10 7.67
CA ASP A 334 -17.77 52.39 8.25
C ASP A 334 -16.56 53.30 7.97
N GLY A 335 -16.63 54.54 7.50
CA GLY A 335 -17.69 55.49 7.25
C GLY A 335 -17.03 56.86 7.01
N ASP A 336 -17.85 57.85 6.66
CA ASP A 336 -17.60 59.30 6.68
C ASP A 336 -16.98 59.99 5.44
N ALA A 337 -17.87 60.63 4.67
CA ALA A 337 -17.95 62.08 4.73
C ALA A 337 -19.35 62.57 4.32
N ALA A 338 -20.15 62.97 5.30
CA ALA A 338 -21.34 63.78 5.09
C ALA A 338 -20.94 65.23 4.84
N GLY A 339 -21.46 65.80 3.75
CA GLY A 339 -21.42 67.23 3.44
C GLY A 339 -22.44 67.52 2.34
N ASN A 340 -23.60 68.04 2.73
CA ASN A 340 -24.70 68.50 1.87
C ASN A 340 -24.98 69.97 2.26
N PRO A 341 -25.79 70.79 1.55
CA PRO A 341 -26.12 70.92 0.11
C PRO A 341 -25.57 72.27 -0.43
N SER A 342 -25.59 72.58 -1.73
CA SER A 342 -26.53 73.53 -2.36
C SER A 342 -25.99 73.91 -3.75
N ASP A 343 -26.72 73.59 -4.82
CA ASP A 343 -27.08 74.51 -5.91
C ASP A 343 -27.60 73.71 -7.13
N LEU A 344 -28.79 74.11 -7.55
CA LEU A 344 -29.54 73.62 -8.71
C LEU A 344 -29.52 74.72 -9.80
N PRO A 345 -29.95 74.42 -11.05
CA PRO A 345 -29.13 74.43 -12.27
C PRO A 345 -29.39 75.68 -13.16
N PRO A 346 -28.93 75.74 -14.43
CA PRO A 346 -29.81 75.23 -15.50
C PRO A 346 -29.14 74.71 -16.81
N THR A 347 -29.79 73.69 -17.38
CA THR A 347 -30.21 73.50 -18.80
C THR A 347 -29.23 73.42 -19.99
N LYS A 348 -29.44 72.32 -20.75
CA LYS A 348 -29.66 72.18 -22.21
C LYS A 348 -28.49 72.44 -23.17
N ARG A 349 -28.12 71.41 -23.93
CA ARG A 349 -28.73 71.12 -25.24
C ARG A 349 -28.61 69.65 -25.60
#